data_AF-A0A819GQI1-F1
#
_entry.id   AF-A0A819GQI1-F1
#
_cell.length_a   1.000
_cell.length_b   1.000
_cell.length_c   1.000
_cell.angle_alpha   90.00
_cell.angle_beta   90.00
_cell.angle_gamma   90.00
#
_symmetry.space_group_name_H-M   'P 1'
#
loop_
_entity.id
_entity.type
_entity.pdbx_description
1 polymer ?
#
loop_
_entity_poly.entity_id
_entity_poly.type
_entity_poly.pdbx_seq_one_letter_code
_entity_poly.pdbx_strand_id
1 'polypeptide(L)'
;MPIEDKNGKLLVNSTDQLERWREYFCELLNVSSTVDPCVINEIKITTPSRSELERQNAQPSLEEVTRALNQMKSRKAPGSDEVTADILKAGGEPAIKWLHEMFTDVWENEQAVKE
;
A
#
# COMPACT_ATOMS: atom_id res chain seq x y z
N MET A 1 15.24 -18.79 10.91
CA MET A 1 14.45 -19.89 11.49
C MET A 1 14.92 -21.19 10.89
N PRO A 2 15.01 -22.29 11.66
CA PRO A 2 15.26 -23.62 11.10
C PRO A 2 14.08 -24.01 10.19
N ILE A 3 14.38 -24.58 9.03
CA ILE A 3 13.38 -25.03 8.05
C ILE A 3 13.41 -26.55 8.04
N GLU A 4 12.24 -27.15 8.21
CA GLU A 4 12.08 -28.60 8.24
C GLU A 4 11.34 -29.09 6.99
N ASP A 5 11.65 -30.30 6.56
CA ASP A 5 10.85 -31.00 5.56
C ASP A 5 9.47 -31.39 6.13
N LYS A 6 8.61 -31.98 5.30
CA LYS A 6 7.26 -32.39 5.71
C LYS A 6 7.24 -33.45 6.83
N ASN A 7 8.35 -34.14 7.06
CA ASN A 7 8.47 -35.17 8.09
C ASN A 7 9.13 -34.62 9.37
N GLY A 8 9.35 -33.31 9.46
CA GLY A 8 9.98 -32.67 10.63
C GLY A 8 11.49 -32.80 10.68
N LYS A 9 12.15 -33.17 9.56
CA LYS A 9 13.61 -33.24 9.50
C LYS A 9 14.19 -31.89 9.11
N LEU A 10 15.16 -31.42 9.89
CA LEU A 10 15.86 -30.17 9.62
C LEU A 10 16.60 -30.20 8.27
N LEU A 11 16.34 -29.19 7.44
CA LEU A 11 17.00 -28.95 6.18
C LEU A 11 18.16 -27.96 6.40
N VAL A 12 19.37 -28.39 6.11
CA VAL A 12 20.60 -27.60 6.32
C VAL A 12 21.11 -26.98 5.02
N ASN A 13 20.80 -27.60 3.87
CA ASN A 13 21.19 -27.13 2.55
C ASN A 13 20.24 -26.03 2.04
N SER A 14 20.79 -24.93 1.53
CA SER A 14 20.01 -23.81 0.98
C SER A 14 19.11 -24.21 -0.19
N THR A 15 19.55 -25.13 -1.04
CA THR A 15 18.76 -25.60 -2.19
C THR A 15 17.54 -26.39 -1.73
N ASP A 16 17.72 -27.28 -0.75
CA ASP A 16 16.62 -28.08 -0.19
C ASP A 16 15.61 -27.19 0.55
N GLN A 17 16.10 -26.14 1.23
CA GLN A 17 15.25 -25.15 1.87
C GLN A 17 14.41 -24.36 0.86
N LEU A 18 15.02 -23.92 -0.25
CA LEU A 18 14.30 -23.22 -1.33
C LEU A 18 13.24 -24.12 -1.96
N GLU A 19 13.57 -25.40 -2.17
CA GLU A 19 12.64 -26.36 -2.73
C GLU A 19 11.46 -26.64 -1.77
N ARG A 20 11.73 -26.73 -0.47
CA ARG A 20 10.71 -26.84 0.58
C ARG A 20 9.79 -25.62 0.62
N TRP A 21 10.34 -24.42 0.44
CA TRP A 21 9.55 -23.18 0.33
C TRP A 21 8.67 -23.17 -0.91
N ARG A 22 9.23 -23.54 -2.06
CA ARG A 22 8.50 -23.67 -3.33
C ARG A 22 7.32 -24.61 -3.16
N GLU A 23 7.56 -25.80 -2.62
CA GLU A 23 6.51 -26.79 -2.34
C GLU A 23 5.43 -26.23 -1.40
N TYR A 24 5.83 -25.64 -0.26
CA TYR A 24 4.90 -25.04 0.70
C TYR A 24 3.99 -24.00 0.06
N PHE A 25 4.56 -23.03 -0.65
CA PHE A 25 3.78 -21.97 -1.27
C PHE A 25 2.97 -22.47 -2.46
N CYS A 26 3.45 -23.45 -3.20
CA CYS A 26 2.66 -24.08 -4.25
C CYS A 26 1.39 -24.73 -3.69
N GLU A 27 1.50 -25.45 -2.58
CA GLU A 27 0.36 -26.08 -1.91
C GLU A 27 -0.58 -25.08 -1.27
N LEU A 28 -0.03 -24.03 -0.64
CA LEU A 28 -0.80 -23.01 0.05
C LEU A 28 -1.58 -22.11 -0.92
N LEU A 29 -0.94 -21.68 -2.01
CA LEU A 29 -1.44 -20.61 -2.88
C LEU A 29 -2.16 -21.13 -4.13
N ASN A 30 -1.84 -22.33 -4.62
CA ASN A 30 -2.47 -22.88 -5.84
C ASN A 30 -3.63 -23.82 -5.52
N VAL A 31 -4.29 -23.64 -4.38
CA VAL A 31 -5.52 -24.38 -4.07
C VAL A 31 -6.62 -23.88 -5.00
N SER A 32 -7.24 -24.81 -5.74
CA SER A 32 -8.44 -24.51 -6.53
C SER A 32 -9.57 -24.15 -5.58
N SER A 33 -9.74 -22.85 -5.33
CA SER A 33 -10.83 -22.35 -4.49
C SER A 33 -12.06 -22.14 -5.35
N THR A 34 -13.13 -22.87 -5.06
CA THR A 34 -14.46 -22.58 -5.62
C THR A 34 -15.08 -21.48 -4.77
N VAL A 35 -15.07 -20.25 -5.29
CA VAL A 35 -15.78 -19.15 -4.62
C VAL A 35 -17.27 -19.33 -4.91
N ASP A 36 -18.08 -19.47 -3.85
CA ASP A 36 -19.53 -19.52 -3.97
C ASP A 36 -20.07 -18.16 -4.46
N PRO A 37 -20.76 -18.09 -5.62
CA PRO A 37 -21.38 -16.86 -6.09
C PRO A 37 -22.36 -16.24 -5.09
N CYS A 38 -23.00 -17.04 -4.24
CA CYS A 38 -23.85 -16.54 -3.15
C CYS A 38 -23.05 -15.71 -2.15
N VAL A 39 -21.84 -16.16 -1.77
CA VAL A 39 -20.94 -15.41 -0.88
C VAL A 39 -20.49 -14.10 -1.53
N ILE A 40 -20.23 -14.09 -2.84
CA ILE A 40 -19.91 -12.86 -3.57
C ILE A 40 -21.11 -11.89 -3.53
N ASN A 41 -22.33 -12.38 -3.72
CA ASN A 41 -23.55 -11.56 -3.68
C ASN A 41 -23.88 -11.04 -2.27
N GLU A 42 -23.39 -11.69 -1.22
CA GLU A 42 -23.48 -11.20 0.16
C GLU A 42 -22.49 -10.08 0.47
N ILE A 43 -21.44 -9.90 -0.35
CA ILE A 43 -20.53 -8.75 -0.23
C ILE A 43 -21.33 -7.49 -0.56
N LYS A 44 -21.61 -6.70 0.47
CA LYS A 44 -22.20 -5.37 0.32
C LYS A 44 -21.18 -4.44 -0.32
N ILE A 45 -21.15 -4.43 -1.65
CA ILE A 45 -20.46 -3.40 -2.41
C ILE A 45 -21.24 -2.11 -2.17
N THR A 46 -20.69 -1.24 -1.33
CA THR A 46 -21.24 0.10 -1.16
C THR A 46 -20.88 0.87 -2.42
N THR A 47 -21.84 1.07 -3.32
CA THR A 47 -21.64 2.02 -4.41
C THR A 47 -21.45 3.40 -3.78
N PRO A 48 -20.32 4.07 -4.04
CA PRO A 48 -20.12 5.43 -3.53
C PRO A 48 -21.29 6.29 -3.99
N SER A 49 -21.76 7.17 -3.11
CA SER A 49 -22.78 8.14 -3.51
C SER A 49 -22.23 8.98 -4.66
N ARG A 50 -23.13 9.58 -5.44
CA ARG A 50 -22.72 10.52 -6.50
C ARG A 50 -21.79 11.61 -5.96
N SER A 51 -22.10 12.15 -4.77
CA SER A 51 -21.28 13.18 -4.12
C SER A 51 -19.90 12.66 -3.67
N GLU A 52 -19.79 11.39 -3.30
CA GLU A 52 -18.53 10.76 -2.93
C GLU A 52 -17.66 10.52 -4.16
N LEU A 53 -18.26 10.08 -5.26
CA LEU A 53 -17.57 9.94 -6.54
C LEU A 53 -17.09 11.30 -7.08
N GLU A 54 -17.93 12.34 -7.00
CA GLU A 54 -17.55 13.71 -7.38
C GLU A 54 -16.39 14.23 -6.52
N ARG A 55 -16.37 13.96 -5.20
CA ARG A 55 -15.22 14.30 -4.35
C ARG A 55 -13.95 13.54 -4.73
N GLN A 56 -14.04 12.24 -4.97
CA GLN A 56 -12.88 11.39 -5.30
C GLN A 56 -12.26 11.76 -6.66
N ASN A 57 -13.07 12.26 -7.59
CA ASN A 57 -12.62 12.73 -8.90
C ASN A 57 -12.24 14.21 -8.92
N ALA A 58 -12.36 14.92 -7.80
CA ALA A 58 -11.90 16.29 -7.70
C ALA A 58 -10.38 16.33 -7.53
N GLN A 59 -9.77 17.39 -8.03
CA GLN A 59 -8.37 17.68 -7.78
C GLN A 59 -8.11 17.79 -6.27
N PRO A 60 -6.95 17.30 -5.77
CA PRO A 60 -6.59 17.43 -4.37
C PRO A 60 -6.64 18.89 -3.89
N SER A 61 -7.26 19.13 -2.75
CA SER A 61 -7.32 20.44 -2.11
C SER A 61 -6.16 20.65 -1.13
N LEU A 62 -5.80 21.92 -0.89
CA LEU A 62 -4.78 22.28 0.10
C LEU A 62 -5.16 21.79 1.52
N GLU A 63 -6.45 21.79 1.85
CA GLU A 63 -6.96 21.31 3.13
C GLU A 63 -6.78 19.79 3.27
N GLU A 64 -6.98 19.02 2.19
CA GLU A 64 -6.73 17.58 2.19
C GLU A 64 -5.26 17.27 2.43
N VAL A 65 -4.36 17.98 1.76
CA VAL A 65 -2.91 17.82 1.97
C VAL A 65 -2.54 18.14 3.42
N THR A 66 -3.05 19.25 3.94
CA THR A 66 -2.83 19.67 5.34
C THR A 66 -3.33 18.61 6.32
N ARG A 67 -4.55 18.10 6.11
CA ARG A 67 -5.18 17.09 6.96
C ARG A 67 -4.42 15.76 6.89
N ALA A 68 -4.03 15.33 5.69
CA ALA A 68 -3.25 14.11 5.50
C ALA A 68 -1.91 14.21 6.23
N LEU A 69 -1.19 15.32 6.06
CA LEU A 69 0.09 15.53 6.72
C LEU A 69 -0.03 15.50 8.25
N ASN A 70 -1.09 16.10 8.80
CA ASN A 70 -1.36 16.07 10.24
C ASN A 70 -1.71 14.67 10.76
N GLN A 71 -2.40 13.85 9.95
CA GLN A 71 -2.76 12.47 10.30
C GLN A 71 -1.59 11.49 10.24
N MET A 72 -0.52 11.81 9.49
CA MET A 72 0.68 10.97 9.42
C MET A 72 1.31 10.79 10.80
N LYS A 73 1.79 9.58 11.10
CA LYS A 73 2.44 9.28 12.39
C LYS A 73 3.87 9.80 12.41
N SER A 74 4.23 10.49 13.48
CA SER A 74 5.59 10.94 13.76
C SER A 74 6.50 9.80 14.22
N ARG A 75 7.81 9.98 14.12
CA ARG A 75 8.87 9.03 14.53
C ARG A 75 8.81 7.68 13.82
N LYS A 76 8.30 7.66 12.60
CA LYS A 76 8.42 6.52 11.70
C LYS A 76 9.75 6.62 10.96
N ALA A 77 10.35 5.46 10.65
CA ALA A 77 11.55 5.41 9.83
C ALA A 77 11.24 6.01 8.44
N PRO A 78 12.20 6.72 7.82
CA PRO A 78 12.03 7.24 6.47
C PRO A 78 11.98 6.09 5.44
N GLY A 79 11.52 6.43 4.23
CA GLY A 79 11.67 5.56 3.07
C GLY A 79 13.08 5.61 2.48
N SER A 80 13.23 5.13 1.25
CA SER A 80 14.48 5.24 0.48
C SER A 80 14.85 6.68 0.11
N ASP A 81 13.89 7.60 0.21
CA ASP A 81 14.05 9.04 0.01
C ASP A 81 14.67 9.77 1.22
N GLU A 82 14.87 9.06 2.34
CA GLU A 82 15.35 9.60 3.61
C GLU A 82 14.44 10.70 4.23
N VAL A 83 13.24 10.90 3.68
CA VAL A 83 12.29 11.92 4.15
C VAL A 83 11.34 11.31 5.17
N THR A 84 11.21 11.97 6.32
CA THR A 84 10.26 11.57 7.38
C THR A 84 9.03 12.47 7.39
N ALA A 85 7.92 11.94 7.94
CA ALA A 85 6.73 12.75 8.21
C ALA A 85 7.03 13.97 9.10
N ASP A 86 8.02 13.87 10.00
CA ASP A 86 8.41 14.96 10.89
C ASP A 86 9.07 16.10 10.14
N ILE A 87 9.91 15.81 9.13
CA ILE A 87 10.51 16.82 8.25
C ILE A 87 9.42 17.56 7.47
N LEU A 88 8.49 16.82 6.87
CA LEU A 88 7.39 17.41 6.10
C LEU A 88 6.50 18.30 6.97
N LYS A 89 6.15 17.86 8.19
CA LYS A 89 5.39 18.66 9.16
C LYS A 89 6.16 19.91 9.61
N ALA A 90 7.46 19.79 9.85
CA ALA A 90 8.31 20.91 10.26
C ALA A 90 8.42 21.99 9.16
N GLY A 91 8.26 21.60 7.89
CA GLY A 91 8.26 22.52 6.75
C GLY A 91 7.06 23.48 6.70
N GLY A 92 5.99 23.21 7.45
CA GLY A 92 4.84 24.10 7.59
C GLY A 92 4.15 24.46 6.26
N GLU A 93 3.61 25.69 6.18
CA GLU A 93 2.90 26.19 5.00
C GLU A 93 3.66 26.05 3.67
N PRO A 94 4.97 26.39 3.57
CA PRO A 94 5.73 26.17 2.34
C PRO A 94 5.72 24.72 1.86
N ALA A 95 5.90 23.76 2.76
CA ALA A 95 5.90 22.34 2.40
C ALA A 95 4.51 21.86 1.95
N ILE A 96 3.46 22.34 2.61
CA ILE A 96 2.07 22.03 2.24
C ILE A 96 1.75 22.54 0.83
N LYS A 97 2.15 23.77 0.50
CA LYS A 97 1.94 24.36 -0.83
C LYS A 97 2.71 23.61 -1.91
N TRP A 98 3.99 23.32 -1.65
CA TRP A 98 4.81 22.55 -2.59
C TRP A 98 4.24 21.15 -2.86
N LEU A 99 3.80 20.44 -1.81
CA LEU A 99 3.14 19.14 -1.95
C LEU A 99 1.83 19.25 -2.74
N HIS A 100 1.02 20.28 -2.49
CA HIS A 100 -0.25 20.51 -3.19
C HIS A 100 -0.05 20.80 -4.68
N GLU A 101 0.93 21.62 -5.03
CA GLU A 101 1.33 21.90 -6.43
C GLU A 101 1.80 20.61 -7.12
N MET A 102 2.65 19.83 -6.46
CA MET A 102 3.15 18.56 -6.99
C MET A 102 2.02 17.54 -7.20
N PHE A 103 1.13 17.36 -6.23
CA PHE A 103 0.01 16.41 -6.36
C PHE A 103 -1.00 16.86 -7.42
N THR A 104 -1.22 18.17 -7.55
CA THR A 104 -2.02 18.75 -8.62
C THR A 104 -1.45 18.43 -10.00
N ASP A 105 -0.15 18.62 -10.18
CA ASP A 105 0.52 18.37 -11.45
C ASP A 105 0.43 16.89 -11.87
N VAL A 106 0.63 15.97 -10.91
CA VAL A 106 0.45 14.53 -11.15
C VAL A 106 -1.00 14.19 -11.49
N TRP A 107 -1.96 14.85 -10.82
CA TRP A 107 -3.39 14.62 -11.05
C TRP A 107 -3.83 15.07 -12.46
N GLU A 108 -3.36 16.23 -12.92
CA GLU A 108 -3.74 16.80 -14.22
C GLU A 108 -3.05 16.11 -15.39
N ASN A 109 -1.78 15.75 -15.23
CA ASN A 109 -0.97 15.20 -16.32
C ASN A 109 -0.97 13.66 -16.35
N GLU A 110 -1.46 13.00 -15.30
CA GLU A 110 -1.40 11.55 -15.11
C GLU A 110 0.02 10.96 -15.29
N GLN A 111 1.05 11.76 -15.00
CA GLN A 111 2.45 11.36 -15.07
C GLN A 111 3.09 11.40 -13.68
N ALA A 112 3.82 10.33 -13.34
CA ALA A 112 4.66 10.35 -12.15
C ALA A 112 5.76 11.40 -12.31
N VAL A 113 6.09 12.08 -11.20
CA VAL A 113 7.25 12.97 -11.13
C VAL A 113 8.49 12.14 -11.47
N LYS A 114 9.20 12.54 -12.52
CA LYS A 114 10.43 11.86 -12.94
C LYS A 114 11.55 12.19 -11.97
N GLU A 115 12.31 11.18 -11.58
CA GLU A 115 13.54 11.29 -10.77
C GLU A 115 14.62 12.13 -11.46
#